data_AF-A0A222VYL3-F1
#
_entry.id   AF-A0A222VYL3-F1
#
_cell.length_a   1.000
_cell.length_b   1.000
_cell.length_c   1.000
_cell.angle_alpha   90.00
_cell.angle_beta   90.00
_cell.angle_gamma   90.00
#
_symmetry.space_group_name_H-M   'P 1'
#
loop_
_entity.id
_entity.type
_entity.pdbx_description
1 polymer ?
#
loop_
_entity_poly.entity_id
_entity_poly.type
_entity_poly.pdbx_seq_one_letter_code
_entity_poly.pdbx_strand_id
1 'polypeptide(L)'
;MRLVRFPGQAARVSDDVRAALASLGRGPNIIGGIALVGAEPPGVSGPVDAIMIMPRGVVVIGGVDLPDPAMRLEAPLAGQWKADGWPLVRGEAIHPAVDVLAMANTLGERVRELAPACPVGTIIAVGPFVEAVEQPAADLTGEVRVVYPTATSLLTAAVSLSSGEEPLTAAQARSLIRAFAPSATVSGDTEGIGDSGDIDDTALAAEGFGTEEHPLAEPAETVPIDYPARPSPPPSTEPSATTAPAVPVAPAVTTQPARPAPLVSPLPSPVPRPQPPPFPGRSRRAVTLSARWHPWAAGALLVAVAAATVTIAASGDDEGERPIALRQPVAPTVAAGGISFTEYATEAGTDCAAHAGGDLQVSLAEQTCTGLRRGSFETTVEGREVAVSVAALSFADSEQAARFLELADTPGSGTVDDVATDKGLWPDSETGPPDFAGAAYVGSAGGSTVRLVLAGWLEGESEPGDPALTAAATAALEIPLSQ
;
A
#
# COMPACT_ATOMS: atom_id res chain seq x y z
N MET A 1 2.61 11.62 1.32
CA MET A 1 1.24 12.08 1.13
C MET A 1 0.55 12.33 2.47
N ARG A 2 -0.02 13.53 2.64
CA ARG A 2 -0.89 13.86 3.78
C ARG A 2 -2.35 13.55 3.45
N LEU A 3 -3.09 13.01 4.40
CA LEU A 3 -4.49 12.61 4.23
C LEU A 3 -5.44 13.61 4.90
N VAL A 4 -6.49 13.97 4.17
CA VAL A 4 -7.63 14.75 4.66
C VAL A 4 -8.86 13.87 4.51
N ARG A 5 -9.44 13.46 5.64
CA ARG A 5 -10.53 12.50 5.66
C ARG A 5 -11.87 13.21 5.84
N PHE A 6 -12.82 12.84 5.02
CA PHE A 6 -14.22 13.22 5.11
C PHE A 6 -15.07 11.98 5.41
N PRO A 7 -16.26 12.14 5.98
CA PRO A 7 -17.12 11.01 6.34
C PRO A 7 -17.73 10.28 5.13
N GLY A 8 -17.61 10.83 3.91
CA GLY A 8 -18.19 10.25 2.71
C GLY A 8 -17.60 8.89 2.35
N GLN A 9 -18.47 7.99 1.88
CA GLN A 9 -18.11 6.67 1.36
C GLN A 9 -18.92 6.41 0.09
N ALA A 10 -18.24 6.16 -1.02
CA ALA A 10 -18.86 5.97 -2.33
C ALA A 10 -19.14 4.49 -2.63
N ALA A 11 -18.25 3.62 -2.16
CA ALA A 11 -18.28 2.18 -2.40
C ALA A 11 -17.80 1.42 -1.15
N ARG A 12 -18.04 0.10 -1.08
CA ARG A 12 -17.50 -0.71 0.02
C ARG A 12 -15.97 -0.76 -0.05
N VAL A 13 -15.43 -0.85 -1.25
CA VAL A 13 -13.98 -0.79 -1.51
C VAL A 13 -13.32 0.53 -1.06
N SER A 14 -14.09 1.58 -0.73
CA SER A 14 -13.54 2.84 -0.19
C SER A 14 -12.71 2.62 1.09
N ASP A 15 -13.05 1.63 1.90
CA ASP A 15 -12.33 1.35 3.14
C ASP A 15 -10.93 0.79 2.85
N ASP A 16 -10.80 -0.09 1.85
CA ASP A 16 -9.52 -0.59 1.37
C ASP A 16 -8.68 0.52 0.73
N VAL A 17 -9.31 1.42 -0.04
CA VAL A 17 -8.64 2.61 -0.60
C VAL A 17 -8.09 3.49 0.52
N ARG A 18 -8.89 3.74 1.57
CA ARG A 18 -8.48 4.55 2.72
C ARG A 18 -7.31 3.91 3.46
N ALA A 19 -7.37 2.60 3.68
CA ALA A 19 -6.29 1.83 4.31
C ALA A 19 -5.01 1.90 3.48
N ALA A 20 -5.09 1.59 2.19
CA ALA A 20 -3.95 1.62 1.28
C ALA A 20 -3.30 3.01 1.19
N LEU A 21 -4.09 4.09 1.10
CA LEU A 21 -3.56 5.45 1.09
C LEU A 21 -2.91 5.84 2.43
N ALA A 22 -3.44 5.37 3.56
CA ALA A 22 -2.83 5.58 4.88
C ALA A 22 -1.44 4.96 5.00
N SER A 23 -1.18 3.90 4.24
CA SER A 23 0.12 3.22 4.19
C SER A 23 1.15 3.87 3.24
N LEU A 24 0.80 4.87 2.43
CA LEU A 24 1.71 5.46 1.41
C LEU A 24 2.79 6.40 1.98
N GLY A 25 2.88 6.54 3.31
CA GLY A 25 3.87 7.41 3.96
C GLY A 25 3.72 8.90 3.64
N ARG A 26 4.58 9.74 4.24
CA ARG A 26 4.53 11.22 4.10
C ARG A 26 5.76 11.78 3.41
N GLY A 27 5.60 12.99 2.84
CA GLY A 27 6.71 13.73 2.24
C GLY A 27 7.08 13.33 0.81
N PRO A 28 8.03 14.06 0.20
CA PRO A 28 8.33 14.00 -1.23
C PRO A 28 9.15 12.78 -1.64
N ASN A 29 9.72 12.04 -0.68
CA ASN A 29 10.62 10.90 -0.95
C ASN A 29 9.87 9.65 -1.46
N ILE A 30 8.54 9.62 -1.37
CA ILE A 30 7.71 8.56 -1.94
C ILE A 30 6.95 9.15 -3.13
N ILE A 31 5.80 9.79 -2.88
CA ILE A 31 5.00 10.45 -3.92
C ILE A 31 4.59 11.87 -3.55
N GLY A 32 4.73 12.27 -2.28
CA GLY A 32 4.27 13.56 -1.78
C GLY A 32 2.77 13.78 -1.89
N GLY A 33 2.32 15.03 -1.85
CA GLY A 33 0.95 15.43 -2.11
C GLY A 33 -0.05 15.35 -0.95
N ILE A 34 -1.30 15.69 -1.27
CA ILE A 34 -2.47 15.64 -0.39
C ILE A 34 -3.51 14.68 -1.00
N ALA A 35 -4.03 13.75 -0.20
CA ALA A 35 -5.19 12.93 -0.55
C ALA A 35 -6.45 13.41 0.18
N LEU A 36 -7.47 13.79 -0.57
CA LEU A 36 -8.81 14.12 -0.08
C LEU A 36 -9.67 12.84 -0.15
N VAL A 37 -9.89 12.16 0.97
CA VAL A 37 -10.59 10.85 1.03
C VAL A 37 -12.03 11.05 1.45
N GLY A 38 -12.98 10.56 0.66
CA GLY A 38 -14.42 10.69 0.94
C GLY A 38 -15.00 12.08 0.70
N ALA A 39 -14.30 12.94 -0.05
CA ALA A 39 -14.73 14.32 -0.31
C ALA A 39 -15.98 14.35 -1.22
N GLU A 40 -16.77 15.42 -1.11
CA GLU A 40 -17.94 15.69 -1.97
C GLU A 40 -17.72 16.95 -2.83
N PRO A 41 -17.04 16.83 -3.99
CA PRO A 41 -16.81 17.96 -4.86
C PRO A 41 -18.11 18.51 -5.48
N PRO A 42 -18.23 19.85 -5.64
CA PRO A 42 -19.35 20.44 -6.36
C PRO A 42 -19.45 19.90 -7.80
N GLY A 43 -20.67 19.57 -8.23
CA GLY A 43 -20.94 19.09 -9.60
C GLY A 43 -20.83 17.58 -9.80
N VAL A 44 -20.40 16.84 -8.78
CA VAL A 44 -20.46 15.37 -8.74
C VAL A 44 -21.61 14.94 -7.83
N SER A 45 -22.29 13.85 -8.19
CA SER A 45 -23.36 13.27 -7.37
C SER A 45 -22.78 12.33 -6.32
N GLY A 46 -22.64 12.83 -5.09
CA GLY A 46 -22.18 12.03 -3.94
C GLY A 46 -20.67 12.10 -3.69
N PRO A 47 -20.18 11.36 -2.69
CA PRO A 47 -18.77 11.36 -2.32
C PRO A 47 -17.91 10.63 -3.35
N VAL A 48 -16.64 11.01 -3.40
CA VAL A 48 -15.58 10.37 -4.18
C VAL A 48 -14.70 9.57 -3.22
N ASP A 49 -14.27 8.36 -3.60
CA ASP A 49 -13.40 7.54 -2.75
C ASP A 49 -12.13 8.29 -2.34
N ALA A 50 -11.38 8.84 -3.31
CA ALA A 50 -10.30 9.77 -3.02
C ALA A 50 -9.92 10.66 -4.22
N ILE A 51 -9.32 11.81 -3.92
CA ILE A 51 -8.63 12.67 -4.90
C ILE A 51 -7.21 12.90 -4.40
N MET A 52 -6.21 12.40 -5.13
CA MET A 52 -4.79 12.60 -4.86
C MET A 52 -4.30 13.81 -5.62
N ILE A 53 -3.98 14.90 -4.92
CA ILE A 53 -3.33 16.08 -5.47
C ILE A 53 -1.84 15.90 -5.19
N MET A 54 -1.06 15.57 -6.21
CA MET A 54 0.37 15.27 -6.09
C MET A 54 1.19 16.39 -6.74
N PRO A 55 2.48 16.52 -6.42
CA PRO A 55 3.32 17.52 -7.06
C PRO A 55 3.28 17.43 -8.59
N ARG A 56 3.28 16.23 -9.18
CA ARG A 56 3.40 16.05 -10.64
C ARG A 56 2.12 15.56 -11.33
N GLY A 57 0.96 15.72 -10.69
CA GLY A 57 -0.32 15.30 -11.29
C GLY A 57 -1.47 15.24 -10.28
N VAL A 58 -2.68 15.13 -10.79
CA VAL A 58 -3.87 14.84 -9.99
C VAL A 58 -4.42 13.48 -10.38
N VAL A 59 -4.73 12.63 -9.41
CA VAL A 59 -5.35 11.32 -9.64
C VAL A 59 -6.67 11.23 -8.90
N VAL A 60 -7.74 10.93 -9.64
CA VAL A 60 -9.07 10.65 -9.09
C VAL A 60 -9.19 9.14 -8.86
N ILE A 61 -9.61 8.73 -7.67
CA ILE A 61 -9.88 7.33 -7.34
C ILE A 61 -11.39 7.14 -7.20
N GLY A 62 -11.94 6.16 -7.93
CA GLY A 62 -13.32 5.73 -7.78
C GLY A 62 -13.43 4.22 -7.59
N GLY A 63 -14.28 3.81 -6.65
CA GLY A 63 -14.51 2.43 -6.26
C GLY A 63 -15.56 1.75 -7.13
N VAL A 64 -15.31 0.47 -7.45
CA VAL A 64 -16.27 -0.42 -8.11
C VAL A 64 -16.39 -1.70 -7.29
N ASP A 65 -17.54 -1.85 -6.64
CA ASP A 65 -17.86 -3.05 -5.87
C ASP A 65 -18.24 -4.22 -6.81
N LEU A 66 -17.43 -5.27 -6.79
CA LEU A 66 -17.73 -6.56 -7.38
C LEU A 66 -18.76 -7.30 -6.51
N PRO A 67 -19.60 -8.16 -7.11
CA PRO A 67 -20.59 -8.92 -6.36
C PRO A 67 -19.96 -9.91 -5.37
N ASP A 68 -18.85 -10.53 -5.78
CA ASP A 68 -18.10 -11.53 -5.04
C ASP A 68 -16.59 -11.26 -5.21
N PRO A 69 -15.75 -11.73 -4.27
CA PRO A 69 -14.31 -11.83 -4.48
C PRO A 69 -13.96 -12.60 -5.77
N ALA A 70 -12.85 -12.26 -6.41
CA ALA A 70 -12.37 -12.94 -7.61
C ALA A 70 -10.88 -13.28 -7.52
N MET A 71 -10.46 -14.40 -8.10
CA MET A 71 -9.03 -14.69 -8.23
C MET A 71 -8.45 -13.88 -9.39
N ARG A 72 -9.22 -13.72 -10.47
CA ARG A 72 -8.80 -12.96 -11.64
C ARG A 72 -9.91 -12.07 -12.16
N LEU A 73 -9.60 -10.79 -12.36
CA LEU A 73 -10.48 -9.83 -13.00
C LEU A 73 -9.89 -9.38 -14.33
N GLU A 74 -10.57 -9.68 -15.44
CA GLU A 74 -10.32 -9.04 -16.74
C GLU A 74 -11.13 -7.74 -16.80
N ALA A 75 -10.44 -6.59 -16.80
CA ALA A 75 -11.06 -5.28 -16.72
C ALA A 75 -10.64 -4.37 -17.89
N PRO A 76 -11.10 -4.65 -19.13
CA PRO A 76 -10.91 -3.73 -20.23
C PRO A 76 -11.68 -2.42 -19.99
N LEU A 77 -11.13 -1.28 -20.43
CA LEU A 77 -11.84 0.00 -20.37
C LEU A 77 -12.97 0.07 -21.40
N ALA A 78 -12.85 -0.71 -22.48
CA ALA A 78 -13.86 -0.87 -23.49
C ALA A 78 -14.30 -2.34 -23.56
N GLY A 79 -15.56 -2.61 -23.21
CA GLY A 79 -16.17 -3.92 -23.31
C GLY A 79 -16.65 -4.47 -21.98
N GLN A 80 -16.81 -5.79 -21.91
CA GLN A 80 -17.37 -6.46 -20.74
C GLN A 80 -16.26 -6.98 -19.82
N TRP A 81 -16.34 -6.63 -18.55
CA TRP A 81 -15.47 -7.18 -17.52
C TRP A 81 -15.80 -8.65 -17.25
N LYS A 82 -14.80 -9.44 -16.87
CA LYS A 82 -15.01 -10.83 -16.44
C LYS A 82 -14.31 -11.10 -15.12
N ALA A 83 -15.03 -11.70 -14.18
CA ALA A 83 -14.48 -12.25 -12.96
C ALA A 83 -14.34 -13.77 -13.13
N ASP A 84 -13.15 -14.31 -12.95
CA ASP A 84 -12.84 -15.74 -13.08
C ASP A 84 -13.31 -16.36 -14.41
N GLY A 85 -13.20 -15.57 -15.49
CA GLY A 85 -13.63 -15.93 -16.84
C GLY A 85 -15.13 -15.78 -17.11
N TRP A 86 -15.93 -15.41 -16.11
CA TRP A 86 -17.37 -15.18 -16.25
C TRP A 86 -17.68 -13.70 -16.43
N PRO A 87 -18.50 -13.33 -17.43
CA PRO A 87 -18.87 -11.94 -17.62
C PRO A 87 -19.61 -11.37 -16.42
N LEU A 88 -19.17 -10.20 -15.95
CA LEU A 88 -19.90 -9.44 -14.95
C LEU A 88 -21.17 -8.88 -15.60
N VAL A 89 -22.33 -9.28 -15.06
CA VAL A 89 -23.63 -8.80 -15.49
C VAL A 89 -24.24 -8.03 -14.34
N ARG A 90 -24.30 -6.70 -14.48
CA ARG A 90 -25.02 -5.82 -13.55
C ARG A 90 -26.15 -5.14 -14.33
N GLY A 91 -27.39 -5.54 -14.08
CA GLY A 91 -28.57 -4.97 -14.74
C GLY A 91 -28.51 -5.03 -16.27
N GLU A 92 -29.01 -3.98 -16.94
CA GLU A 92 -29.00 -3.84 -18.41
C GLU A 92 -27.60 -3.51 -18.96
N ALA A 93 -26.63 -4.42 -18.76
CA ALA A 93 -25.32 -4.44 -19.44
C ALA A 93 -24.60 -3.08 -19.54
N ILE A 94 -24.55 -2.33 -18.44
CA ILE A 94 -23.77 -1.09 -18.34
C ILE A 94 -22.36 -1.44 -17.85
N HIS A 95 -21.34 -0.83 -18.47
CA HIS A 95 -19.94 -0.99 -18.06
C HIS A 95 -19.78 -0.69 -16.55
N PRO A 96 -19.18 -1.57 -15.73
CA PRO A 96 -19.16 -1.44 -14.27
C PRO A 96 -18.58 -0.12 -13.75
N ALA A 97 -17.62 0.45 -14.48
CA ALA A 97 -16.95 1.70 -14.13
C ALA A 97 -17.52 2.96 -14.81
N VAL A 98 -18.70 2.90 -15.44
CA VAL A 98 -19.21 4.06 -16.22
C VAL A 98 -19.37 5.31 -15.34
N ASP A 99 -19.91 5.15 -14.13
CA ASP A 99 -20.19 6.27 -13.23
C ASP A 99 -18.87 6.86 -12.70
N VAL A 100 -17.90 5.99 -12.40
CA VAL A 100 -16.55 6.39 -11.99
C VAL A 100 -15.85 7.18 -13.09
N LEU A 101 -15.93 6.72 -14.35
CA LEU A 101 -15.32 7.40 -15.48
C LEU A 101 -15.99 8.76 -15.77
N ALA A 102 -17.32 8.83 -15.68
CA ALA A 102 -18.06 10.08 -15.85
C ALA A 102 -17.70 11.10 -14.75
N MET A 103 -17.67 10.65 -13.50
CA MET A 103 -17.22 11.45 -12.35
C MET A 103 -15.78 11.95 -12.55
N ALA A 104 -14.85 11.06 -12.91
CA ALA A 104 -13.46 11.41 -13.11
C ALA A 104 -13.28 12.41 -14.26
N ASN A 105 -14.07 12.31 -15.33
CA ASN A 105 -14.02 13.31 -16.41
C ASN A 105 -14.47 14.70 -15.93
N THR A 106 -15.57 14.79 -15.18
CA THR A 106 -16.04 16.05 -14.59
C THR A 106 -14.99 16.70 -13.69
N LEU A 107 -14.36 15.90 -12.81
CA LEU A 107 -13.29 16.40 -11.95
C LEU A 107 -12.03 16.77 -12.74
N GLY A 108 -11.69 16.00 -13.77
CA GLY A 108 -10.55 16.28 -14.64
C GLY A 108 -10.71 17.57 -15.45
N GLU A 109 -11.93 17.88 -15.91
CA GLU A 109 -12.23 19.19 -16.51
C GLU A 109 -11.95 20.33 -15.52
N ARG A 110 -12.35 20.15 -14.25
CA ARG A 110 -12.07 21.13 -13.20
C ARG A 110 -10.58 21.28 -12.89
N VAL A 111 -9.80 20.19 -12.91
CA VAL A 111 -8.33 20.27 -12.79
C VAL A 111 -7.74 21.06 -13.95
N ARG A 112 -8.14 20.77 -15.19
CA ARG A 112 -7.61 21.44 -16.38
C ARG A 112 -7.94 22.94 -16.41
N GLU A 113 -9.06 23.36 -15.82
CA GLU A 113 -9.38 24.79 -15.62
C GLU A 113 -8.43 25.48 -14.63
N LEU A 114 -8.09 24.81 -13.53
CA LEU A 114 -7.32 25.40 -12.42
C LEU A 114 -5.80 25.22 -12.58
N ALA A 115 -5.37 24.17 -13.27
CA ALA A 115 -3.99 23.81 -13.51
C ALA A 115 -3.85 23.15 -14.92
N PRO A 116 -3.84 23.95 -16.00
CA PRO A 116 -3.93 23.42 -17.39
C PRO A 116 -2.81 22.48 -17.83
N ALA A 117 -1.61 22.63 -17.26
CA ALA A 117 -0.46 21.78 -17.56
C ALA A 117 -0.37 20.52 -16.68
N CYS A 118 -1.30 20.35 -15.73
CA CYS A 118 -1.30 19.24 -14.79
C CYS A 118 -1.89 17.98 -15.43
N PRO A 119 -1.16 16.85 -15.47
CA PRO A 119 -1.74 15.58 -15.89
C PRO A 119 -2.83 15.14 -14.93
N VAL A 120 -3.89 14.56 -15.49
CA VAL A 120 -5.00 14.00 -14.72
C VAL A 120 -5.07 12.51 -15.00
N GLY A 121 -5.02 11.70 -13.95
CA GLY A 121 -5.20 10.25 -14.03
C GLY A 121 -6.47 9.79 -13.31
N THR A 122 -6.92 8.59 -13.63
CA THR A 122 -8.01 7.91 -12.93
C THR A 122 -7.57 6.52 -12.47
N ILE A 123 -7.80 6.21 -11.20
CA ILE A 123 -7.68 4.86 -10.67
C ILE A 123 -9.09 4.33 -10.40
N ILE A 124 -9.41 3.18 -10.98
CA ILE A 124 -10.60 2.42 -10.67
C ILE A 124 -10.20 1.34 -9.66
N ALA A 125 -10.56 1.56 -8.39
CA ALA A 125 -10.32 0.60 -7.33
C ALA A 125 -11.43 -0.45 -7.32
N VAL A 126 -11.08 -1.72 -7.43
CA VAL A 126 -12.05 -2.83 -7.44
C VAL A 126 -11.96 -3.63 -6.15
N GLY A 127 -13.09 -4.08 -5.59
CA GLY A 127 -13.14 -4.86 -4.35
C GLY A 127 -14.40 -5.75 -4.33
N PRO A 128 -14.60 -6.63 -3.33
CA PRO A 128 -13.94 -6.65 -2.02
C PRO A 128 -12.55 -7.31 -1.98
N PHE A 129 -12.28 -8.31 -2.82
CA PHE A 129 -10.93 -8.88 -2.98
C PHE A 129 -10.71 -9.32 -4.41
N VAL A 130 -9.56 -8.96 -4.98
CA VAL A 130 -9.11 -9.46 -6.27
C VAL A 130 -7.63 -9.78 -6.22
N GLU A 131 -7.26 -11.06 -6.41
CA GLU A 131 -5.85 -11.47 -6.39
C GLU A 131 -5.07 -10.91 -7.59
N ALA A 132 -5.65 -10.99 -8.79
CA ALA A 132 -5.02 -10.48 -10.01
C ALA A 132 -5.99 -9.65 -10.86
N VAL A 133 -5.62 -8.39 -11.11
CA VAL A 133 -6.32 -7.51 -12.07
C VAL A 133 -5.54 -7.46 -13.38
N GLU A 134 -6.22 -7.83 -14.46
CA GLU A 134 -5.68 -7.77 -15.82
C GLU A 134 -6.38 -6.70 -16.63
N GLN A 135 -5.65 -5.63 -16.90
CA GLN A 135 -6.03 -4.58 -17.83
C GLN A 135 -5.30 -4.81 -19.17
N PRO A 136 -5.99 -4.73 -20.33
CA PRO A 136 -5.35 -4.87 -21.63
C PRO A 136 -4.20 -3.88 -21.84
N ALA A 137 -3.11 -4.33 -22.49
CA ALA A 137 -1.94 -3.49 -22.73
C ALA A 137 -2.24 -2.20 -23.54
N ALA A 138 -3.26 -2.24 -24.40
CA ALA A 138 -3.72 -1.07 -25.15
C ALA A 138 -4.35 0.01 -24.24
N ASP A 139 -4.94 -0.39 -23.11
CA ASP A 139 -5.57 0.53 -22.17
C ASP A 139 -4.54 1.16 -21.23
N LEU A 140 -3.45 0.45 -20.94
CA LEU A 140 -2.36 0.91 -20.07
C LEU A 140 -1.58 2.11 -20.64
N THR A 141 -1.69 2.40 -21.94
CA THR A 141 -1.10 3.62 -22.51
C THR A 141 -1.91 4.88 -22.18
N GLY A 142 -3.15 4.74 -21.71
CA GLY A 142 -4.03 5.84 -21.34
C GLY A 142 -3.84 6.32 -19.90
N GLU A 143 -4.77 7.17 -19.47
CA GLU A 143 -4.77 7.83 -18.16
C GLU A 143 -5.56 7.05 -17.09
N VAL A 144 -6.00 5.82 -17.38
CA VAL A 144 -6.82 5.02 -16.46
C VAL A 144 -6.10 3.73 -16.06
N ARG A 145 -6.13 3.42 -14.76
CA ARG A 145 -5.63 2.16 -14.19
C ARG A 145 -6.74 1.46 -13.42
N VAL A 146 -6.90 0.16 -13.62
CA VAL A 146 -7.79 -0.67 -12.78
C VAL A 146 -6.94 -1.49 -11.83
N VAL A 147 -7.21 -1.42 -10.53
CA VAL A 147 -6.40 -2.09 -9.50
C VAL A 147 -7.25 -2.57 -8.34
N TYR A 148 -6.85 -3.67 -7.70
CA TYR A 148 -7.25 -3.97 -6.32
C TYR A 148 -6.46 -3.05 -5.39
N PRO A 149 -7.09 -2.26 -4.51
CA PRO A 149 -6.40 -1.21 -3.76
C PRO A 149 -5.53 -1.77 -2.62
N THR A 150 -4.26 -2.00 -2.93
CA THR A 150 -3.19 -2.20 -1.94
C THR A 150 -2.27 -0.98 -1.97
N ALA A 151 -1.46 -0.79 -0.93
CA ALA A 151 -0.49 0.31 -0.90
C ALA A 151 0.40 0.29 -2.16
N THR A 152 0.92 -0.89 -2.52
CA THR A 152 1.79 -1.06 -3.70
C THR A 152 1.07 -0.77 -5.01
N SER A 153 -0.16 -1.27 -5.19
CA SER A 153 -0.90 -1.10 -6.45
C SER A 153 -1.35 0.36 -6.65
N LEU A 154 -1.81 1.03 -5.59
CA LEU A 154 -2.18 2.45 -5.63
C LEU A 154 -0.93 3.32 -5.88
N LEU A 155 0.17 3.06 -5.20
CA LEU A 155 1.42 3.79 -5.42
C LEU A 155 1.90 3.65 -6.87
N THR A 156 1.96 2.42 -7.37
CA THR A 156 2.42 2.13 -8.74
C THR A 156 1.53 2.82 -9.77
N ALA A 157 0.21 2.76 -9.59
CA ALA A 157 -0.75 3.43 -10.46
C ALA A 157 -0.61 4.96 -10.37
N ALA A 158 -0.51 5.52 -9.17
CA ALA A 158 -0.37 6.95 -8.97
C ALA A 158 0.91 7.50 -9.59
N VAL A 159 2.07 6.85 -9.38
CA VAL A 159 3.35 7.21 -10.01
C VAL A 159 3.26 7.13 -11.54
N SER A 160 2.63 6.07 -12.07
CA SER A 160 2.45 5.92 -13.53
C SER A 160 1.58 7.03 -14.13
N LEU A 161 0.67 7.61 -13.36
CA LEU A 161 -0.28 8.64 -13.82
C LEU A 161 0.23 10.07 -13.55
N SER A 162 1.10 10.27 -12.56
CA SER A 162 1.66 11.56 -12.18
C SER A 162 2.92 11.92 -12.98
N SER A 163 2.77 12.07 -14.30
CA SER A 163 3.90 12.23 -15.24
C SER A 163 4.26 13.68 -15.57
N GLY A 164 3.77 14.67 -14.83
CA GLY A 164 3.95 16.10 -15.15
C GLY A 164 5.42 16.48 -15.11
N GLU A 165 5.88 17.38 -15.99
CA GLU A 165 7.30 17.78 -16.04
C GLU A 165 7.68 18.74 -14.89
N GLU A 166 6.75 19.60 -14.51
CA GLU A 166 6.91 20.59 -13.45
C GLU A 166 6.02 20.26 -12.25
N PRO A 167 6.50 20.49 -11.01
CA PRO A 167 5.66 20.36 -9.83
C PRO A 167 4.61 21.48 -9.78
N LEU A 168 3.38 21.14 -9.38
CA LEU A 168 2.34 22.08 -9.01
C LEU A 168 2.84 23.01 -7.92
N THR A 169 2.48 24.29 -8.02
CA THR A 169 2.77 25.26 -6.96
C THR A 169 1.84 25.05 -5.77
N ALA A 170 2.27 25.49 -4.58
CA ALA A 170 1.42 25.48 -3.38
C ALA A 170 0.10 26.27 -3.61
N ALA A 171 0.14 27.35 -4.41
CA ALA A 171 -1.05 28.11 -4.78
C ALA A 171 -2.02 27.31 -5.66
N GLN A 172 -1.52 26.57 -6.64
CA GLN A 172 -2.32 25.65 -7.46
C GLN A 172 -2.91 24.53 -6.62
N ALA A 173 -2.11 23.90 -5.74
CA ALA A 173 -2.58 22.86 -4.83
C ALA A 173 -3.72 23.36 -3.92
N ARG A 174 -3.59 24.54 -3.29
CA ARG A 174 -4.67 25.16 -2.49
C ARG A 174 -5.92 25.44 -3.30
N SER A 175 -5.77 25.85 -4.56
CA SER A 175 -6.90 26.13 -5.45
C SER A 175 -7.67 24.86 -5.78
N LEU A 176 -6.96 23.75 -6.02
CA LEU A 176 -7.54 22.42 -6.21
C LEU A 176 -8.21 21.89 -4.94
N ILE A 177 -7.56 22.00 -3.77
CA ILE A 177 -8.13 21.57 -2.49
C ILE A 177 -9.44 22.31 -2.21
N ARG A 178 -9.48 23.64 -2.35
CA ARG A 178 -10.70 24.43 -2.16
C ARG A 178 -11.79 24.11 -3.18
N ALA A 179 -11.41 23.76 -4.40
CA ALA A 179 -12.36 23.38 -5.44
C ALA A 179 -13.02 22.02 -5.16
N PHE A 180 -12.26 21.05 -4.65
CA PHE A 180 -12.75 19.68 -4.44
C PHE A 180 -13.28 19.41 -3.03
N ALA A 181 -12.82 20.16 -2.04
CA ALA A 181 -13.31 20.09 -0.68
C ALA A 181 -13.53 21.51 -0.12
N PRO A 182 -14.62 22.19 -0.52
CA PRO A 182 -14.92 23.55 -0.04
C PRO A 182 -15.09 23.63 1.48
N SER A 183 -15.45 22.50 2.12
CA SER A 183 -15.59 22.36 3.57
C SER A 183 -14.26 22.14 4.30
N ALA A 184 -13.15 21.93 3.59
CA ALA A 184 -11.82 21.84 4.19
C ALA A 184 -11.37 23.23 4.68
N THR A 185 -11.02 23.36 5.96
CA THR A 185 -10.39 24.57 6.47
C THR A 185 -8.95 24.64 5.93
N VAL A 186 -8.70 25.59 5.02
CA VAL A 186 -7.36 25.93 4.54
C VAL A 186 -7.01 27.28 5.17
N SER A 187 -6.35 27.25 6.33
CA SER A 187 -5.89 28.47 6.99
C SER A 187 -4.60 28.94 6.35
N GLY A 188 -4.69 29.98 5.52
CA GLY A 188 -3.55 30.83 5.23
C GLY A 188 -3.36 31.75 6.43
N ASP A 189 -2.16 31.73 7.01
CA ASP A 189 -1.61 32.81 7.83
C ASP A 189 -2.05 32.85 9.31
N THR A 190 -1.96 31.76 10.10
CA THR A 190 -1.84 31.87 11.57
C THR A 190 -1.24 30.60 12.20
N GLU A 191 -0.20 30.75 13.04
CA GLU A 191 0.29 29.70 13.94
C GLU A 191 -0.77 29.34 15.00
N GLY A 192 -1.23 28.08 15.08
CA GLY A 192 -2.00 27.62 16.25
C GLY A 192 -2.81 26.33 16.13
N ILE A 193 -2.23 25.23 16.64
CA ILE A 193 -2.84 24.12 17.41
C ILE A 193 -4.30 23.73 17.10
N GLY A 194 -4.49 22.56 16.46
CA GLY A 194 -5.76 21.82 16.45
C GLY A 194 -5.75 20.61 15.52
N ASP A 195 -6.36 19.50 15.97
CA ASP A 195 -6.46 18.15 15.36
C ASP A 195 -7.32 18.08 14.07
N SER A 196 -7.33 19.16 13.30
CA SER A 196 -7.81 19.23 11.93
C SER A 196 -6.73 19.95 11.15
N GLY A 197 -5.68 19.20 10.78
CA GLY A 197 -4.41 19.75 10.32
C GLY A 197 -4.57 20.79 9.23
N ASP A 198 -4.40 22.06 9.60
CA ASP A 198 -4.38 23.17 8.66
C ASP A 198 -3.36 22.89 7.55
N ILE A 199 -3.82 23.00 6.30
CA ILE A 199 -2.98 22.84 5.11
C ILE A 199 -2.41 24.21 4.78
N ASP A 200 -1.35 24.58 5.48
CA ASP A 200 -0.58 25.80 5.23
C ASP A 200 0.48 25.57 4.13
N ASP A 201 1.13 26.66 3.69
CA ASP A 201 2.15 26.59 2.63
C ASP A 201 3.38 25.78 3.06
N THR A 202 3.69 25.75 4.37
CA THR A 202 4.75 24.91 4.94
C THR A 202 4.43 23.42 4.76
N ALA A 203 3.20 23.01 5.06
CA ALA A 203 2.73 21.64 4.88
C ALA A 203 2.72 21.22 3.41
N LEU A 204 2.34 22.13 2.50
CA LEU A 204 2.38 21.86 1.06
C LEU A 204 3.83 21.73 0.57
N ALA A 205 4.72 22.62 0.97
CA ALA A 205 6.14 22.50 0.64
C ALA A 205 6.74 21.18 1.16
N ALA A 206 6.38 20.77 2.38
CA ALA A 206 6.80 19.50 2.98
C ALA A 206 6.25 18.26 2.23
N GLU A 207 5.19 18.40 1.44
CA GLU A 207 4.65 17.35 0.57
C GLU A 207 5.13 17.47 -0.88
N GLY A 208 6.11 18.35 -1.16
CA GLY A 208 6.80 18.44 -2.44
C GLY A 208 6.18 19.40 -3.46
N PHE A 209 5.21 20.23 -3.07
CA PHE A 209 4.70 21.29 -3.94
C PHE A 209 5.72 22.42 -4.10
N GLY A 210 5.77 23.02 -5.28
CA GLY A 210 6.66 24.15 -5.57
C GLY A 210 6.28 25.38 -4.75
N THR A 211 7.28 26.04 -4.16
CA THR A 211 7.13 27.40 -3.63
C THR A 211 7.12 28.37 -4.82
N GLU A 212 6.18 29.31 -4.88
CA GLU A 212 6.23 30.38 -5.89
C GLU A 212 7.40 31.33 -5.59
N GLU A 213 8.61 30.89 -5.90
CA GLU A 213 9.76 31.75 -6.14
C GLU A 213 10.49 31.15 -7.34
N HIS A 214 10.03 31.55 -8.53
CA HIS A 214 10.85 31.49 -9.73
C HIS A 214 11.69 32.78 -9.74
N PRO A 215 12.97 32.80 -9.34
CA PRO A 215 13.74 34.04 -9.19
C PRO A 215 14.24 34.61 -10.52
N LEU A 216 13.59 34.29 -11.65
CA LEU A 216 14.09 34.61 -12.99
C LEU A 216 13.10 35.36 -13.89
N ALA A 217 12.01 35.92 -13.33
CA ALA A 217 11.07 36.74 -14.10
C ALA A 217 10.81 38.15 -13.53
N GLU A 218 11.67 38.66 -12.64
CA GLU A 218 11.80 40.11 -12.48
C GLU A 218 13.08 40.55 -13.21
N PRO A 219 13.02 41.43 -14.22
CA PRO A 219 14.23 42.12 -14.64
C PRO A 219 14.69 42.90 -13.41
N ALA A 220 15.83 42.52 -12.86
CA ALA A 220 16.47 43.28 -11.79
C ALA A 220 16.42 44.75 -12.18
N GLU A 221 15.76 45.56 -11.35
CA GLU A 221 15.82 47.00 -11.47
C GLU A 221 17.29 47.36 -11.24
N THR A 222 18.04 47.50 -12.33
CA THR A 222 19.43 47.92 -12.28
C THR A 222 19.42 49.35 -11.77
N VAL A 223 19.60 49.51 -10.46
CA VAL A 223 19.99 50.79 -9.88
C VAL A 223 21.30 51.18 -10.57
N PRO A 224 21.37 52.31 -11.28
CA PRO A 224 22.61 52.77 -11.87
C PRO A 224 23.62 53.02 -10.74
N ILE A 225 24.63 52.17 -10.65
CA ILE A 225 25.81 52.47 -9.85
C ILE A 225 26.57 53.54 -10.63
N ASP A 226 26.59 54.76 -10.08
CA ASP A 226 27.37 55.87 -10.59
C ASP A 226 28.86 55.54 -10.39
N TYR A 227 29.53 55.10 -11.46
CA TYR A 227 30.96 54.84 -11.44
C TYR A 227 31.71 56.17 -11.42
N PRO A 228 32.61 56.43 -10.45
CA PRO A 228 33.45 57.61 -10.50
C PRO A 228 34.30 57.59 -11.78
N ALA A 229 34.29 58.73 -12.47
CA ALA A 229 34.92 58.92 -13.77
C ALA A 229 36.38 58.41 -13.78
N ARG A 230 36.65 57.48 -14.71
CA ARG A 230 38.00 56.99 -15.00
C ARG A 230 38.86 58.17 -15.53
N PRO A 231 40.05 58.46 -14.95
CA PRO A 231 40.93 59.49 -15.47
C PRO A 231 41.40 59.16 -16.89
N SER A 232 41.34 60.14 -17.78
CA SER A 232 41.80 60.04 -19.16
C SER A 232 43.29 59.69 -19.24
N PRO A 233 43.71 58.74 -20.10
CA PRO A 233 45.13 58.52 -20.37
C PRO A 233 45.71 59.64 -21.25
N PRO A 234 46.98 60.04 -21.01
CA PRO A 234 47.67 61.05 -21.82
C PRO A 234 48.08 60.52 -23.21
N PRO A 235 48.33 61.41 -24.18
CA PRO A 235 48.49 61.05 -25.59
C PRO A 235 49.81 60.36 -25.92
N SER A 236 49.71 59.51 -26.94
CA SER A 236 50.71 58.61 -27.52
C SER A 236 52.05 59.27 -27.84
N THR A 237 53.12 58.47 -27.73
CA THR A 237 54.36 58.67 -28.46
C THR A 237 54.82 57.32 -29.01
N GLU A 238 54.72 57.13 -30.34
CA GLU A 238 55.45 56.08 -31.05
C GLU A 238 56.96 56.29 -30.86
N PRO A 239 57.76 55.22 -30.80
CA PRO A 239 58.52 54.92 -32.01
C PRO A 239 58.80 53.43 -32.29
N SER A 240 58.88 53.17 -33.60
CA SER A 240 59.85 52.33 -34.31
C SER A 240 59.89 50.81 -34.07
N ALA A 241 59.66 50.15 -35.20
CA ALA A 241 59.89 48.75 -35.49
C ALA A 241 61.28 48.25 -35.06
N THR A 242 61.31 47.01 -34.55
CA THR A 242 62.44 46.10 -34.70
C THR A 242 61.92 44.67 -34.80
N THR A 243 62.33 44.02 -35.87
CA THR A 243 62.03 42.65 -36.32
C THR A 243 62.57 41.59 -35.35
N ALA A 244 61.79 40.55 -35.07
CA ALA A 244 62.26 39.29 -34.47
C ALA A 244 61.37 38.11 -34.95
N PRO A 245 61.91 36.87 -35.01
CA PRO A 245 61.62 35.92 -36.09
C PRO A 245 60.47 34.95 -35.84
N ALA A 246 59.99 34.41 -36.97
CA ALA A 246 58.90 33.46 -37.12
C ALA A 246 59.07 32.15 -36.32
N VAL A 247 58.01 31.79 -35.59
CA VAL A 247 57.78 30.44 -35.06
C VAL A 247 57.01 29.64 -36.12
N PRO A 248 57.43 28.42 -36.49
CA PRO A 248 56.73 27.63 -37.49
C PRO A 248 55.38 27.11 -36.95
N VAL A 249 54.31 27.44 -37.68
CA VAL A 249 52.95 26.96 -37.48
C VAL A 249 52.88 25.48 -37.86
N ALA A 250 52.51 24.63 -36.91
CA ALA A 250 52.14 23.24 -37.17
C ALA A 250 50.80 23.19 -37.94
N PRO A 251 50.61 22.27 -38.90
CA PRO A 251 49.41 22.24 -39.72
C PRO A 251 48.18 21.84 -38.89
N ALA A 252 47.11 22.62 -39.06
CA ALA A 252 45.79 22.36 -38.52
C ALA A 252 45.24 21.04 -39.07
N VAL A 253 45.01 20.07 -38.19
CA VAL A 253 44.23 18.87 -38.50
C VAL A 253 42.76 19.26 -38.50
N THR A 254 42.18 19.38 -39.69
CA THR A 254 40.74 19.51 -39.89
C THR A 254 40.08 18.16 -39.55
N THR A 255 39.58 17.99 -38.34
CA THR A 255 38.71 16.86 -37.99
C THR A 255 37.32 17.10 -38.59
N GLN A 256 37.11 16.51 -39.76
CA GLN A 256 35.82 16.38 -40.43
C GLN A 256 34.92 15.44 -39.60
N PRO A 257 33.63 15.77 -39.35
CA PRO A 257 32.73 14.87 -38.62
C PRO A 257 32.46 13.62 -39.45
N ALA A 258 32.71 12.45 -38.84
CA ALA A 258 32.45 11.16 -39.46
C ALA A 258 30.95 10.97 -39.69
N ARG A 259 30.57 10.78 -40.95
CA ARG A 259 29.25 10.32 -41.37
C ARG A 259 29.00 8.91 -40.80
N PRO A 260 27.84 8.62 -40.17
CA PRO A 260 27.53 7.28 -39.69
C PRO A 260 27.46 6.30 -40.88
N ALA A 261 28.12 5.16 -40.76
CA ALA A 261 27.97 4.05 -41.70
C ALA A 261 26.56 3.43 -41.56
N PRO A 262 25.93 2.96 -42.65
CA PRO A 262 24.68 2.22 -42.54
C PRO A 262 24.96 0.87 -41.87
N LEU A 263 24.31 0.62 -40.72
CA LEU A 263 24.25 -0.70 -40.12
C LEU A 263 23.41 -1.61 -41.02
N VAL A 264 24.08 -2.37 -41.87
CA VAL A 264 23.51 -3.53 -42.55
C VAL A 264 23.76 -4.74 -41.63
N SER A 265 22.69 -5.25 -41.02
CA SER A 265 22.61 -6.63 -40.58
C SER A 265 21.13 -7.03 -40.54
N PRO A 266 20.70 -8.03 -41.34
CA PRO A 266 19.36 -8.60 -41.20
C PRO A 266 19.31 -9.41 -39.91
N LEU A 267 18.32 -9.11 -39.06
CA LEU A 267 17.94 -9.97 -37.94
C LEU A 267 17.64 -11.39 -38.48
N PRO A 268 18.17 -12.47 -37.87
CA PRO A 268 17.76 -13.82 -38.21
C PRO A 268 16.26 -13.97 -37.92
N SER A 269 15.51 -14.48 -38.90
CA SER A 269 14.09 -14.77 -38.73
C SER A 269 13.88 -15.73 -37.55
N PRO A 270 12.82 -15.54 -36.75
CA PRO A 270 12.53 -16.43 -35.62
C PRO A 270 12.28 -17.85 -36.13
N VAL A 271 13.02 -18.80 -35.56
CA VAL A 271 12.79 -20.24 -35.77
C VAL A 271 11.37 -20.58 -35.30
N PRO A 272 10.54 -21.25 -36.11
CA PRO A 272 9.22 -21.69 -35.69
C PRO A 272 9.34 -22.61 -34.47
N ARG A 273 8.69 -22.24 -33.36
CA ARG A 273 8.55 -23.11 -32.20
C ARG A 273 7.83 -24.40 -32.64
N PRO A 274 8.32 -25.60 -32.29
CA PRO A 274 7.59 -26.84 -32.53
C PRO A 274 6.22 -26.77 -31.86
N GLN A 275 5.15 -27.00 -32.63
CA GLN A 275 3.81 -27.12 -32.06
C GLN A 275 3.79 -28.32 -31.11
N PRO A 276 3.24 -28.18 -29.88
CA PRO A 276 3.02 -29.32 -29.02
C PRO A 276 2.06 -30.30 -29.73
N PRO A 277 2.26 -31.63 -29.56
CA PRO A 277 1.40 -32.61 -30.19
C PRO A 277 -0.06 -32.40 -29.74
N PRO A 278 -1.04 -32.62 -30.64
CA PRO A 278 -2.45 -32.52 -30.27
C PRO A 278 -2.74 -33.50 -29.14
N PHE A 279 -3.18 -32.96 -28.00
CA PHE A 279 -3.69 -33.77 -26.90
C PHE A 279 -4.79 -34.69 -27.43
N PRO A 280 -4.75 -36.01 -27.16
CA PRO A 280 -5.82 -36.90 -27.56
C PRO A 280 -7.12 -36.43 -26.90
N GLY A 281 -8.09 -36.10 -27.76
CA GLY A 281 -9.39 -35.56 -27.35
C GLY A 281 -10.03 -36.43 -26.29
N ARG A 282 -10.19 -35.86 -25.09
CA ARG A 282 -10.99 -36.46 -24.03
C ARG A 282 -12.44 -36.38 -24.49
N SER A 283 -12.95 -37.50 -24.98
CA SER A 283 -14.34 -37.69 -25.36
C SER A 283 -15.24 -37.25 -24.20
N ARG A 284 -16.01 -36.18 -24.40
CA ARG A 284 -17.13 -35.80 -23.55
C ARG A 284 -18.13 -36.95 -23.53
N ARG A 285 -18.11 -37.79 -22.50
CA ARG A 285 -19.27 -38.61 -22.16
C ARG A 285 -20.27 -37.70 -21.45
N ALA A 286 -21.25 -37.23 -22.21
CA ALA A 286 -22.47 -36.67 -21.66
C ALA A 286 -23.15 -37.75 -20.80
N VAL A 287 -23.06 -37.60 -19.49
CA VAL A 287 -23.88 -38.36 -18.55
C VAL A 287 -25.17 -37.57 -18.40
N THR A 288 -26.17 -37.94 -19.19
CA THR A 288 -27.55 -37.51 -19.01
C THR A 288 -28.12 -38.27 -17.81
N LEU A 289 -28.12 -37.65 -16.63
CA LEU A 289 -28.91 -38.12 -15.48
C LEU A 289 -30.21 -37.33 -15.44
N SER A 290 -31.22 -37.88 -16.10
CA SER A 290 -32.63 -37.60 -15.82
C SER A 290 -32.99 -38.25 -14.48
N ALA A 291 -33.09 -37.47 -13.41
CA ALA A 291 -33.61 -37.93 -12.13
C ALA A 291 -34.87 -37.15 -11.76
N ARG A 292 -36.01 -37.83 -11.94
CA ARG A 292 -37.36 -37.37 -11.62
C ARG A 292 -37.50 -37.21 -10.10
N TRP A 293 -38.09 -36.08 -9.70
CA TRP A 293 -38.58 -35.80 -8.35
C TRP A 293 -39.34 -36.97 -7.71
N HIS A 294 -39.08 -37.22 -6.42
CA HIS A 294 -40.06 -37.75 -5.46
C HIS A 294 -39.90 -37.00 -4.11
N PRO A 295 -40.84 -36.11 -3.73
CA PRO A 295 -40.74 -35.26 -2.55
C PRO A 295 -41.37 -35.94 -1.31
N TRP A 296 -40.73 -36.97 -0.75
CA TRP A 296 -41.23 -37.64 0.48
C TRP A 296 -40.11 -38.21 1.38
N ALA A 297 -38.95 -37.55 1.47
CA ALA A 297 -37.85 -37.99 2.36
C ALA A 297 -37.41 -36.94 3.40
N ALA A 298 -37.87 -35.69 3.31
CA ALA A 298 -37.47 -34.62 4.23
C ALA A 298 -38.33 -34.53 5.51
N GLY A 299 -39.46 -35.24 5.58
CA GLY A 299 -40.39 -35.16 6.72
C GLY A 299 -40.13 -36.14 7.88
N ALA A 300 -39.36 -37.21 7.67
CA ALA A 300 -39.17 -38.26 8.67
C ALA A 300 -37.94 -38.04 9.57
N LEU A 301 -36.97 -37.24 9.14
CA LEU A 301 -35.74 -36.99 9.91
C LEU A 301 -35.92 -35.90 10.98
N LEU A 302 -36.89 -35.00 10.81
CA LEU A 302 -37.20 -33.91 11.74
C LEU A 302 -38.03 -34.36 12.96
N VAL A 303 -38.68 -35.52 12.91
CA VAL A 303 -39.45 -36.08 14.04
C VAL A 303 -38.57 -36.94 14.97
N ALA A 304 -37.45 -37.46 14.47
CA ALA A 304 -36.51 -38.25 15.28
C ALA A 304 -35.61 -37.39 16.19
N VAL A 305 -35.31 -36.14 15.81
CA VAL A 305 -34.48 -35.22 16.61
C VAL A 305 -35.29 -34.54 17.73
N ALA A 306 -36.61 -34.44 17.59
CA ALA A 306 -37.49 -33.83 18.59
C ALA A 306 -37.90 -34.76 19.76
N ALA A 307 -37.46 -36.02 19.76
CA ALA A 307 -37.85 -37.02 20.77
C ALA A 307 -36.75 -37.34 21.81
N ALA A 308 -35.60 -36.65 21.81
CA ALA A 308 -34.46 -36.96 22.67
C ALA A 308 -34.10 -35.87 23.71
N THR A 309 -35.00 -34.93 24.02
CA THR A 309 -34.71 -33.79 24.93
C THR A 309 -35.51 -33.75 26.23
N VAL A 310 -36.18 -34.82 26.67
CA VAL A 310 -36.86 -34.82 27.98
C VAL A 310 -36.68 -36.14 28.74
N THR A 311 -36.36 -35.99 30.04
CA THR A 311 -36.05 -36.99 31.09
C THR A 311 -34.55 -37.35 31.13
N ILE A 312 -33.80 -37.10 32.22
CA ILE A 312 -34.07 -37.54 33.60
C ILE A 312 -33.41 -36.57 34.61
N ALA A 313 -34.17 -36.17 35.62
CA ALA A 313 -33.66 -35.76 36.93
C ALA A 313 -33.95 -36.89 37.93
N ALA A 314 -32.99 -37.12 38.83
CA ALA A 314 -33.02 -37.94 40.06
C ALA A 314 -33.05 -39.47 39.92
N SER A 315 -31.91 -40.12 40.21
CA SER A 315 -31.71 -41.10 41.32
C SER A 315 -30.48 -42.01 41.07
N GLY A 316 -29.76 -42.33 42.15
CA GLY A 316 -28.99 -43.58 42.28
C GLY A 316 -27.47 -43.49 42.16
N ASP A 317 -26.80 -43.63 43.30
CA ASP A 317 -25.41 -44.09 43.39
C ASP A 317 -25.28 -45.49 42.76
N ASP A 318 -24.37 -45.65 41.79
CA ASP A 318 -23.63 -46.90 41.59
C ASP A 318 -22.41 -46.64 40.68
N GLU A 319 -21.34 -47.36 40.97
CA GLU A 319 -19.95 -47.14 40.54
C GLU A 319 -19.77 -46.96 39.02
N GLY A 320 -19.54 -45.71 38.60
CA GLY A 320 -19.27 -45.36 37.22
C GLY A 320 -17.80 -45.54 36.85
N GLU A 321 -17.53 -46.58 36.06
CA GLU A 321 -16.40 -46.62 35.11
C GLU A 321 -16.41 -45.30 34.32
N ARG A 322 -15.51 -44.38 34.68
CA ARG A 322 -15.44 -43.05 34.05
C ARG A 322 -15.13 -43.24 32.56
N PRO A 323 -15.91 -42.64 31.63
CA PRO A 323 -15.43 -42.50 30.27
C PRO A 323 -14.11 -41.72 30.35
N ILE A 324 -13.07 -42.25 29.72
CA ILE A 324 -11.83 -41.53 29.51
C ILE A 324 -12.22 -40.28 28.75
N ALA A 325 -12.35 -39.15 29.46
CA ALA A 325 -12.42 -37.85 28.85
C ALA A 325 -11.17 -37.76 27.97
N LEU A 326 -11.39 -37.62 26.66
CA LEU A 326 -10.34 -37.20 25.74
C LEU A 326 -9.73 -35.95 26.37
N ARG A 327 -8.51 -36.09 26.90
CA ARG A 327 -7.73 -34.94 27.36
C ARG A 327 -7.57 -34.06 26.13
N GLN A 328 -8.31 -32.96 26.06
CA GLN A 328 -7.99 -31.88 25.14
C GLN A 328 -6.52 -31.52 25.38
N PRO A 329 -5.68 -31.41 24.34
CA PRO A 329 -4.31 -30.97 24.52
C PRO A 329 -4.36 -29.58 25.17
N VAL A 330 -3.90 -29.49 26.42
CA VAL A 330 -3.74 -28.22 27.12
C VAL A 330 -2.58 -27.52 26.43
N ALA A 331 -2.85 -26.37 25.82
CA ALA A 331 -1.82 -25.52 25.22
C ALA A 331 -0.75 -25.21 26.29
N PRO A 332 0.55 -25.33 25.96
CA PRO A 332 1.60 -25.13 26.95
C PRO A 332 1.61 -23.68 27.45
N THR A 333 1.78 -23.50 28.77
CA THR A 333 1.88 -22.17 29.38
C THR A 333 3.34 -21.83 29.69
N VAL A 334 3.76 -20.61 29.34
CA VAL A 334 5.11 -20.07 29.53
C VAL A 334 5.02 -18.81 30.39
N ALA A 335 5.88 -18.67 31.41
CA ALA A 335 5.95 -17.47 32.23
C ALA A 335 7.13 -16.58 31.82
N ALA A 336 6.89 -15.30 31.61
CA ALA A 336 7.89 -14.29 31.20
C ALA A 336 7.49 -12.90 31.71
N GLY A 337 8.43 -12.09 32.20
CA GLY A 337 8.13 -10.75 32.73
C GLY A 337 7.06 -10.69 33.84
N GLY A 338 6.83 -11.79 34.57
CA GLY A 338 5.77 -11.90 35.58
C GLY A 338 4.36 -12.17 35.04
N ILE A 339 4.22 -12.39 33.73
CA ILE A 339 2.96 -12.71 33.05
C ILE A 339 2.99 -14.17 32.56
N SER A 340 1.83 -14.83 32.57
CA SER A 340 1.67 -16.20 32.03
C SER A 340 1.06 -16.15 30.65
N PHE A 341 1.68 -16.84 29.70
CA PHE A 341 1.31 -16.87 28.29
C PHE A 341 0.93 -18.29 27.87
N THR A 342 -0.21 -18.46 27.23
CA THR A 342 -0.62 -19.72 26.61
C THR A 342 -0.11 -19.75 25.17
N GLU A 343 0.72 -20.72 24.81
CA GLU A 343 1.27 -20.86 23.46
C GLU A 343 0.29 -21.53 22.51
N TYR A 344 -0.01 -20.88 21.39
CA TYR A 344 -0.82 -21.45 20.31
C TYR A 344 0.02 -22.05 19.20
N ALA A 345 1.10 -21.37 18.83
CA ALA A 345 1.97 -21.85 17.76
C ALA A 345 3.38 -21.31 17.93
N THR A 346 4.37 -22.12 17.54
CA THR A 346 5.76 -21.73 17.38
C THR A 346 6.31 -22.28 16.07
N GLU A 347 7.27 -21.56 15.48
CA GLU A 347 7.92 -21.96 14.23
C GLU A 347 9.35 -21.43 14.17
N ALA A 348 10.23 -22.21 13.56
CA ALA A 348 11.58 -21.80 13.21
C ALA A 348 11.82 -22.00 11.71
N GLY A 349 12.52 -21.06 11.07
CA GLY A 349 12.80 -21.07 9.66
C GLY A 349 14.00 -20.19 9.29
N THR A 350 14.33 -20.15 8.00
CA THR A 350 15.40 -19.29 7.46
C THR A 350 14.92 -18.34 6.38
N ASP A 351 13.67 -18.49 5.92
CA ASP A 351 13.07 -17.64 4.90
C ASP A 351 12.40 -16.41 5.56
N CYS A 352 13.23 -15.51 6.10
CA CYS A 352 12.74 -14.42 6.93
C CYS A 352 11.84 -13.43 6.15
N ALA A 353 12.16 -13.17 4.88
CA ALA A 353 11.41 -12.23 4.05
C ALA A 353 10.02 -12.73 3.65
N ALA A 354 9.83 -14.05 3.53
CA ALA A 354 8.52 -14.62 3.21
C ALA A 354 7.49 -14.47 4.35
N HIS A 355 7.95 -14.10 5.55
CA HIS A 355 7.14 -13.99 6.77
C HIS A 355 7.12 -12.57 7.34
N ALA A 356 7.41 -11.59 6.50
CA ALA A 356 7.35 -10.19 6.87
C ALA A 356 6.63 -9.39 5.78
N GLY A 357 6.03 -8.27 6.17
CA GLY A 357 5.42 -7.30 5.28
C GLY A 357 6.16 -5.95 5.27
N GLY A 358 5.80 -5.10 4.32
CA GLY A 358 6.30 -3.71 4.23
C GLY A 358 7.80 -3.59 3.97
N ASP A 359 8.41 -2.57 4.54
CA ASP A 359 9.85 -2.30 4.43
C ASP A 359 10.70 -3.36 5.14
N LEU A 360 10.17 -4.02 6.18
CA LEU A 360 10.85 -5.14 6.84
C LEU A 360 11.07 -6.31 5.88
N GLN A 361 10.10 -6.61 5.03
CA GLN A 361 10.24 -7.64 4.00
C GLN A 361 11.36 -7.30 3.03
N VAL A 362 11.37 -6.06 2.52
CA VAL A 362 12.39 -5.59 1.57
C VAL A 362 13.77 -5.67 2.20
N SER A 363 13.90 -5.17 3.43
CA SER A 363 15.14 -5.20 4.19
C SER A 363 15.64 -6.64 4.44
N LEU A 364 14.75 -7.59 4.76
CA LEU A 364 15.11 -9.00 4.94
C LEU A 364 15.43 -9.72 3.63
N ALA A 365 14.91 -9.25 2.49
CA ALA A 365 15.25 -9.78 1.18
C ALA A 365 16.65 -9.30 0.72
N GLU A 366 17.07 -8.11 1.14
CA GLU A 366 18.39 -7.54 0.81
C GLU A 366 19.48 -7.94 1.80
N GLN A 367 19.14 -8.06 3.09
CA GLN A 367 20.07 -8.41 4.16
C GLN A 367 20.12 -9.91 4.41
N THR A 368 21.27 -10.42 4.88
CA THR A 368 21.40 -11.85 5.21
C THR A 368 20.80 -12.12 6.59
N CYS A 369 19.49 -12.35 6.63
CA CYS A 369 18.86 -13.00 7.76
C CYS A 369 19.30 -14.48 7.79
N THR A 370 19.80 -14.93 8.93
CA THR A 370 20.34 -16.28 9.12
C THR A 370 19.34 -17.22 9.80
N GLY A 371 18.28 -16.68 10.38
CA GLY A 371 17.22 -17.46 11.01
C GLY A 371 16.10 -16.57 11.52
N LEU A 372 14.89 -17.14 11.54
CA LEU A 372 13.68 -16.56 12.08
C LEU A 372 13.03 -17.57 13.01
N ARG A 373 12.66 -17.14 14.21
CA ARG A 373 11.76 -17.87 15.10
C ARG A 373 10.53 -17.02 15.37
N ARG A 374 9.36 -17.61 15.31
CA ARG A 374 8.08 -16.96 15.56
C ARG A 374 7.29 -17.73 16.61
N GLY A 375 6.48 -17.03 17.39
CA GLY A 375 5.55 -17.62 18.34
C GLY A 375 4.32 -16.74 18.55
N SER A 376 3.18 -17.39 18.74
CA SER A 376 1.88 -16.77 18.98
C SER A 376 1.36 -17.23 20.35
N PHE A 377 0.99 -16.27 21.17
CA PHE A 377 0.63 -16.49 22.56
C PHE A 377 -0.61 -15.69 22.94
N GLU A 378 -1.35 -16.18 23.92
CA GLU A 378 -2.39 -15.42 24.60
C GLU A 378 -2.03 -15.19 26.05
N THR A 379 -2.42 -14.04 26.58
CA THR A 379 -2.39 -13.74 28.01
C THR A 379 -3.66 -13.01 28.43
N THR A 380 -3.86 -12.86 29.73
CA THR A 380 -4.89 -12.00 30.30
C THR A 380 -4.24 -10.86 31.07
N VAL A 381 -4.56 -9.61 30.70
CA VAL A 381 -4.14 -8.41 31.43
C VAL A 381 -5.40 -7.66 31.84
N GLU A 382 -5.53 -7.36 33.13
CA GLU A 382 -6.71 -6.67 33.70
C GLU A 382 -8.06 -7.35 33.38
N GLY A 383 -8.05 -8.68 33.22
CA GLY A 383 -9.27 -9.45 32.92
C GLY A 383 -9.69 -9.44 31.45
N ARG A 384 -8.86 -8.90 30.56
CA ARG A 384 -9.07 -8.90 29.10
C ARG A 384 -8.02 -9.77 28.41
N GLU A 385 -8.44 -10.51 27.40
CA GLU A 385 -7.58 -11.41 26.63
C GLU A 385 -6.77 -10.63 25.59
N VAL A 386 -5.47 -10.93 25.55
CA VAL A 386 -4.47 -10.26 24.71
C VAL A 386 -3.80 -11.31 23.83
N ALA A 387 -3.86 -11.13 22.52
CA ALA A 387 -3.03 -11.84 21.57
C ALA A 387 -1.64 -11.20 21.51
N VAL A 388 -0.60 -12.03 21.50
CA VAL A 388 0.80 -11.62 21.47
C VAL A 388 1.55 -12.40 20.40
N SER A 389 2.08 -11.68 19.42
CA SER A 389 2.97 -12.22 18.39
C SER A 389 4.42 -11.87 18.73
N VAL A 390 5.31 -12.85 18.68
CA VAL A 390 6.74 -12.70 19.01
C VAL A 390 7.57 -13.21 17.84
N ALA A 391 8.43 -12.36 17.29
CA ALA A 391 9.42 -12.73 16.28
C ALA A 391 10.83 -12.52 16.82
N ALA A 392 11.74 -13.46 16.56
CA ALA A 392 13.17 -13.36 16.85
C ALA A 392 13.97 -13.65 15.58
N LEU A 393 14.63 -12.62 15.04
CA LEU A 393 15.41 -12.66 13.82
C LEU A 393 16.90 -12.68 14.16
N SER A 394 17.67 -13.56 13.52
CA SER A 394 19.11 -13.67 13.70
C SER A 394 19.84 -13.14 12.46
N PHE A 395 20.79 -12.24 12.68
CA PHE A 395 21.63 -11.63 11.66
C PHE A 395 23.07 -12.11 11.76
N ALA A 396 23.88 -11.78 10.76
CA ALA A 396 25.30 -12.11 10.76
C ALA A 396 26.08 -11.43 11.91
N ASP A 397 25.68 -10.20 12.27
CA ASP A 397 26.34 -9.40 13.30
C ASP A 397 25.36 -8.43 13.99
N SER A 398 25.84 -7.78 15.05
CA SER A 398 25.03 -6.84 15.83
C SER A 398 24.75 -5.51 15.15
N GLU A 399 25.57 -5.11 14.16
CA GLU A 399 25.36 -3.86 13.43
C GLU A 399 24.19 -4.00 12.46
N GLN A 400 24.07 -5.14 11.79
CA GLN A 400 22.90 -5.47 10.97
C GLN A 400 21.64 -5.59 11.82
N ALA A 401 21.72 -6.28 12.97
CA ALA A 401 20.61 -6.37 13.90
C ALA A 401 20.13 -4.98 14.37
N ALA A 402 21.06 -4.08 14.74
CA ALA A 402 20.71 -2.72 15.16
C ALA A 402 20.06 -1.91 14.03
N ARG A 403 20.60 -1.98 12.81
CA ARG A 403 20.02 -1.31 11.62
C ARG A 403 18.63 -1.84 11.27
N PHE A 404 18.42 -3.15 11.40
CA PHE A 404 17.11 -3.75 11.19
C PHE A 404 16.11 -3.30 12.25
N LEU A 405 16.52 -3.26 13.53
CA LEU A 405 15.65 -2.76 14.60
C LEU A 405 15.28 -1.29 14.40
N GLU A 406 16.21 -0.42 13.99
CA GLU A 406 15.91 0.99 13.68
C GLU A 406 14.84 1.13 12.59
N LEU A 407 14.88 0.27 11.57
CA LEU A 407 13.82 0.20 10.57
C LEU A 407 12.50 -0.30 11.17
N ALA A 408 12.52 -1.37 11.97
CA ALA A 408 11.34 -1.92 12.63
C ALA A 408 10.66 -0.95 13.60
N ASP A 409 11.45 -0.10 14.27
CA ASP A 409 10.93 0.93 15.17
C ASP A 409 10.31 2.13 14.42
N THR A 410 10.45 2.19 13.08
CA THR A 410 9.82 3.23 12.26
C THR A 410 8.34 2.89 12.02
N PRO A 411 7.38 3.72 12.48
CA PRO A 411 5.96 3.44 12.27
C PRO A 411 5.62 3.25 10.80
N GLY A 412 4.97 2.12 10.47
CA GLY A 412 4.56 1.79 9.11
C GLY A 412 5.60 1.04 8.27
N SER A 413 6.77 0.71 8.83
CA SER A 413 7.79 -0.10 8.14
C SER A 413 7.38 -1.57 7.93
N GLY A 414 6.23 -1.99 8.48
CA GLY A 414 5.70 -3.34 8.38
C GLY A 414 5.93 -4.17 9.65
N THR A 415 5.59 -5.44 9.58
CA THR A 415 5.62 -6.38 10.72
C THR A 415 6.08 -7.76 10.26
N VAL A 416 6.37 -8.64 11.21
CA VAL A 416 6.53 -10.08 10.96
C VAL A 416 5.19 -10.75 11.17
N ASP A 417 4.77 -11.59 10.24
CA ASP A 417 3.46 -12.22 10.26
C ASP A 417 3.33 -13.16 11.46
N ASP A 418 2.15 -13.15 12.10
CA ASP A 418 1.85 -14.00 13.25
C ASP A 418 1.66 -15.47 12.81
N VAL A 419 2.35 -16.39 13.48
CA VAL A 419 2.40 -17.81 13.05
C VAL A 419 1.08 -18.54 13.27
N ALA A 420 0.31 -18.21 14.31
CA ALA A 420 -1.01 -18.80 14.53
C ALA A 420 -2.04 -18.22 13.54
N THR A 421 -1.95 -16.95 13.17
CA THR A 421 -2.78 -16.35 12.10
C THR A 421 -2.47 -16.99 10.74
N ASP A 422 -1.19 -17.09 10.37
CA ASP A 422 -0.75 -17.74 9.12
C ASP A 422 -1.27 -19.17 8.96
N LYS A 423 -1.35 -19.90 10.09
CA LYS A 423 -1.71 -21.33 10.11
C LYS A 423 -3.17 -21.58 10.49
N GLY A 424 -3.95 -20.55 10.81
CA GLY A 424 -5.31 -20.69 11.32
C GLY A 424 -5.38 -21.51 12.61
N LEU A 425 -4.45 -21.27 13.55
CA LEU A 425 -4.32 -21.99 14.82
C LEU A 425 -4.84 -21.21 16.03
N TRP A 426 -5.29 -19.97 15.84
CA TRP A 426 -6.05 -19.25 16.87
C TRP A 426 -7.36 -19.98 17.16
N PRO A 427 -7.84 -19.98 18.42
CA PRO A 427 -9.16 -20.51 18.74
C PRO A 427 -10.25 -19.83 17.91
N ASP A 428 -11.31 -20.57 17.60
CA ASP A 428 -12.49 -20.01 16.97
C ASP A 428 -13.06 -18.88 17.86
N SER A 429 -13.04 -17.65 17.36
CA SER A 429 -13.66 -16.48 17.98
C SER A 429 -14.81 -15.98 17.09
N GLU A 430 -15.76 -15.22 17.65
CA GLU A 430 -16.84 -14.64 16.86
C GLU A 430 -16.35 -13.59 15.85
N THR A 431 -15.18 -13.00 16.11
CA THR A 431 -14.57 -11.91 15.33
C THR A 431 -13.51 -12.38 14.34
N GLY A 432 -13.11 -13.66 14.38
CA GLY A 432 -12.03 -14.20 13.57
C GLY A 432 -10.64 -14.05 14.22
N PRO A 433 -9.56 -14.44 13.51
CA PRO A 433 -8.21 -14.34 14.05
C PRO A 433 -7.84 -12.88 14.36
N PRO A 434 -6.96 -12.62 15.34
CA PRO A 434 -6.50 -11.27 15.65
C PRO A 434 -5.77 -10.65 14.46
N ASP A 435 -6.11 -9.40 14.11
CA ASP A 435 -5.52 -8.67 12.97
C ASP A 435 -4.28 -7.82 13.34
N PHE A 436 -3.95 -7.75 14.65
CA PHE A 436 -2.87 -6.93 15.23
C PHE A 436 -2.85 -5.46 14.76
N ALA A 437 -3.94 -4.96 14.16
CA ALA A 437 -4.04 -3.58 13.74
C ALA A 437 -4.14 -2.69 14.99
N GLY A 438 -3.26 -1.70 15.09
CA GLY A 438 -3.18 -0.85 16.28
C GLY A 438 -2.61 -1.57 17.52
N ALA A 439 -1.99 -2.74 17.36
CA ALA A 439 -1.30 -3.42 18.47
C ALA A 439 -0.18 -2.54 19.06
N ALA A 440 0.07 -2.70 20.36
CA ALA A 440 1.27 -2.17 20.99
C ALA A 440 2.49 -2.93 20.47
N TYR A 441 3.53 -2.19 20.10
CA TYR A 441 4.77 -2.72 19.55
C TYR A 441 5.93 -2.49 20.53
N VAL A 442 6.76 -3.51 20.72
CA VAL A 442 8.04 -3.39 21.43
C VAL A 442 9.12 -4.18 20.68
N GLY A 443 10.20 -3.50 20.32
CA GLY A 443 11.39 -4.08 19.73
C GLY A 443 12.58 -4.10 20.70
N SER A 444 13.47 -5.08 20.56
CA SER A 444 14.76 -5.09 21.25
C SER A 444 15.84 -5.80 20.43
N ALA A 445 17.10 -5.38 20.59
CA ALA A 445 18.24 -6.05 20.00
C ALA A 445 19.18 -6.59 21.09
N GLY A 446 19.62 -7.83 20.93
CA GLY A 446 20.59 -8.49 21.80
C GLY A 446 21.63 -9.24 20.96
N GLY A 447 22.86 -8.72 20.92
CA GLY A 447 23.91 -9.26 20.04
C GLY A 447 23.48 -9.18 18.58
N SER A 448 23.49 -10.31 17.86
CA SER A 448 23.01 -10.39 16.47
C SER A 448 21.55 -10.79 16.34
N THR A 449 20.76 -10.77 17.42
CA THR A 449 19.34 -11.13 17.40
C THR A 449 18.46 -9.90 17.65
N VAL A 450 17.43 -9.72 16.85
CA VAL A 450 16.35 -8.74 17.07
C VAL A 450 15.10 -9.48 17.50
N ARG A 451 14.42 -9.00 18.54
CA ARG A 451 13.09 -9.45 18.94
C ARG A 451 12.08 -8.36 18.69
N LEU A 452 11.00 -8.70 18.00
CA LEU A 452 9.86 -7.82 17.76
C LEU A 452 8.64 -8.46 18.40
N VAL A 453 7.84 -7.66 19.11
CA VAL A 453 6.63 -8.13 19.78
C VAL A 453 5.48 -7.20 19.43
N LEU A 454 4.34 -7.80 19.07
CA LEU A 454 3.05 -7.12 18.92
C LEU A 454 2.09 -7.67 19.97
N ALA A 455 1.39 -6.79 20.68
CA ALA A 455 0.32 -7.16 21.60
C ALA A 455 -0.96 -6.42 21.25
N GLY A 456 -2.04 -7.16 21.00
CA GLY A 456 -3.37 -6.62 20.67
C GLY A 456 -4.45 -7.31 21.49
N TRP A 457 -5.59 -6.64 21.66
CA TRP A 457 -6.77 -7.26 22.25
C TRP A 457 -7.30 -8.36 21.31
N LEU A 458 -7.65 -9.51 21.88
CA LEU A 458 -8.31 -10.59 21.11
C LEU A 458 -9.72 -10.16 20.65
N GLU A 459 -10.39 -9.35 21.48
CA GLU A 459 -11.69 -8.76 21.17
C GLU A 459 -11.63 -7.23 21.26
N GLY A 460 -12.13 -6.58 20.21
CA GLY A 460 -12.22 -5.13 20.10
C GLY A 460 -10.97 -4.48 19.50
N GLU A 461 -11.03 -3.15 19.33
CA GLU A 461 -9.95 -2.37 18.74
C GLU A 461 -8.76 -2.24 19.71
N SER A 462 -7.54 -2.31 19.16
CA SER A 462 -6.30 -2.05 19.88
C SER A 462 -5.81 -0.62 19.64
N GLU A 463 -5.12 -0.05 20.63
CA GLU A 463 -4.44 1.23 20.52
C GLU A 463 -2.94 1.05 20.83
N PRO A 464 -2.01 1.55 19.99
CA PRO A 464 -0.58 1.28 20.17
C PRO A 464 0.00 1.80 21.48
N GLY A 465 -0.61 2.84 22.06
CA GLY A 465 -0.21 3.46 23.32
C GLY A 465 -0.89 2.87 24.56
N ASP A 466 -1.71 1.83 24.43
CA ASP A 466 -2.39 1.21 25.56
C ASP A 466 -1.34 0.65 26.55
N PRO A 467 -1.35 1.09 27.82
CA PRO A 467 -0.35 0.68 28.80
C PRO A 467 -0.42 -0.82 29.14
N ALA A 468 -1.60 -1.44 29.07
CA ALA A 468 -1.76 -2.87 29.33
C ALA A 468 -1.17 -3.72 28.20
N LEU A 469 -1.42 -3.34 26.95
CA LEU A 469 -0.81 -3.99 25.78
C LEU A 469 0.71 -3.79 25.76
N THR A 470 1.19 -2.59 26.08
CA THR A 470 2.63 -2.28 26.18
C THR A 470 3.32 -3.13 27.26
N ALA A 471 2.67 -3.33 28.42
CA ALA A 471 3.18 -4.19 29.48
C ALA A 471 3.23 -5.66 29.05
N ALA A 472 2.20 -6.15 28.35
CA ALA A 472 2.18 -7.51 27.79
C ALA A 472 3.31 -7.72 26.76
N ALA A 473 3.47 -6.78 25.82
CA ALA A 473 4.52 -6.83 24.81
C ALA A 473 5.93 -6.80 25.43
N THR A 474 6.13 -5.95 26.44
CA THR A 474 7.41 -5.85 27.16
C THR A 474 7.74 -7.15 27.89
N ALA A 475 6.77 -7.76 28.58
CA ALA A 475 6.97 -9.05 29.25
C ALA A 475 7.29 -10.18 28.26
N ALA A 476 6.66 -10.16 27.09
CA ALA A 476 6.85 -11.14 26.04
C ALA A 476 8.25 -11.09 25.38
N LEU A 477 9.00 -9.99 25.51
CA LEU A 477 10.42 -9.93 25.14
C LEU A 477 11.31 -10.93 25.89
N GLU A 478 10.82 -11.58 26.95
CA GLU A 478 11.55 -12.60 27.70
C GLU A 478 11.08 -14.04 27.38
N ILE A 479 10.03 -14.22 26.55
CA ILE A 479 9.52 -15.55 26.23
C ILE A 479 10.59 -16.36 25.47
N PRO A 480 11.00 -17.55 25.95
CA PRO A 480 11.91 -18.42 25.19
C PRO A 480 11.18 -19.02 23.98
N LEU A 481 11.68 -18.75 22.77
CA LEU A 481 11.22 -19.45 21.58
C LEU A 481 12.01 -20.75 21.41
N SER A 482 11.31 -21.84 21.12
CA SER A 482 11.89 -23.16 20.82
C SER A 482 12.87 -23.07 19.64
N GLN A 483 13.93 -23.89 19.68
CA GLN A 483 14.98 -23.93 18.64
C GLN A 483 14.58 -24.72 17.41
#